data_AF-A0A166B559-F1
#
_entry.id   AF-A0A166B559-F1
#
_cell.length_a   1.000
_cell.length_b   1.000
_cell.length_c   1.000
_cell.angle_alpha   90.00
_cell.angle_beta   90.00
_cell.angle_gamma   90.00
#
_symmetry.space_group_name_H-M   'P 1'
#
loop_
_entity.id
_entity.type
_entity.pdbx_description
1 polymer ?
#
loop_
_entity_poly.entity_id
_entity_poly.type
_entity_poly.pdbx_seq_one_letter_code
_entity_poly.pdbx_strand_id
1 'polypeptide(L)'
;MSEKEFVKRAGFALMATLAVHHKEDDEKFIKLLDTIERESCDNRKMVKKAVNWALRQIGKRNLKLNRIVVKKIEKIDNLNCKSSNWIAKDGLRELNNEKLLKKLKEKEKN
;
A
#
# COMPACT_ATOMS: atom_id res chain seq x y z
N MET A 1 12.06 11.91 -17.01
CA MET A 1 11.65 10.63 -16.37
C MET A 1 12.12 9.51 -17.26
N SER A 2 12.81 8.49 -16.74
CA SER A 2 13.34 7.40 -17.57
C SER A 2 12.27 6.34 -17.85
N GLU A 3 12.40 5.61 -18.96
CA GLU A 3 11.53 4.49 -19.32
C GLU A 3 11.41 3.47 -18.16
N LYS A 4 12.52 3.16 -17.50
CA LYS A 4 12.56 2.28 -16.31
C LYS A 4 11.73 2.81 -15.13
N GLU A 5 11.62 4.13 -14.97
CA GLU A 5 10.75 4.74 -13.93
C GLU A 5 9.27 4.61 -14.30
N PHE A 6 8.91 4.80 -15.57
CA PHE A 6 7.55 4.61 -16.06
C PHE A 6 7.07 3.17 -15.89
N VAL A 7 7.87 2.19 -16.32
CA VAL A 7 7.53 0.76 -16.20
C VAL A 7 7.30 0.37 -14.73
N LYS A 8 8.22 0.79 -13.85
CA LYS A 8 8.10 0.48 -12.42
C LYS A 8 6.89 1.15 -11.78
N ARG A 9 6.62 2.42 -12.11
CA ARG A 9 5.42 3.15 -11.66
C ARG A 9 4.15 2.45 -12.15
N ALA A 10 4.11 2.02 -13.41
CA ALA A 10 2.95 1.34 -14.00
C ALA A 10 2.63 0.04 -13.26
N GLY A 11 3.65 -0.73 -12.87
CA GLY A 11 3.47 -1.93 -12.06
C GLY A 11 2.74 -1.66 -10.73
N PHE A 12 3.18 -0.65 -9.97
CA PHE A 12 2.51 -0.28 -8.71
C PHE A 12 1.13 0.33 -8.93
N ALA A 13 0.96 1.13 -9.98
CA ALA A 13 -0.35 1.65 -10.35
C ALA A 13 -1.34 0.52 -10.64
N LEU A 14 -0.91 -0.54 -11.35
CA LEU A 14 -1.73 -1.71 -11.62
C LEU A 14 -2.09 -2.47 -10.34
N MET A 15 -1.15 -2.63 -9.40
CA MET A 15 -1.46 -3.23 -8.08
C MET A 15 -2.54 -2.44 -7.34
N ALA A 16 -2.47 -1.10 -7.40
CA ALA A 16 -3.48 -0.23 -6.79
C ALA A 16 -4.85 -0.37 -7.47
N THR A 17 -4.90 -0.40 -8.80
CA THR A 17 -6.17 -0.53 -9.53
C THR A 17 -6.82 -1.90 -9.31
N LEU A 18 -6.03 -2.98 -9.26
CA LEU A 18 -6.50 -4.30 -8.86
C LEU A 18 -7.16 -4.27 -7.47
N ALA A 19 -6.52 -3.57 -6.52
CA ALA A 19 -7.05 -3.44 -5.17
C ALA A 19 -8.34 -2.60 -5.09
N VAL A 20 -8.63 -1.73 -6.06
CA VAL A 20 -9.85 -0.93 -6.09
C VAL A 20 -10.99 -1.63 -6.83
N HIS A 21 -10.70 -2.22 -7.99
CA HIS A 21 -11.74 -2.62 -8.95
C HIS A 21 -11.99 -4.13 -9.01
N HIS A 22 -11.01 -4.96 -8.67
CA HIS A 22 -11.11 -6.39 -8.91
C HIS A 22 -11.47 -7.17 -7.63
N LYS A 23 -12.36 -8.15 -7.80
CA LYS A 23 -12.66 -9.17 -6.80
C LYS A 23 -11.60 -10.26 -6.95
N GLU A 24 -10.61 -10.18 -6.10
CA GLU A 24 -9.45 -11.08 -6.04
C GLU A 24 -9.26 -11.49 -4.59
N ASP A 25 -8.68 -12.67 -4.40
CA ASP A 25 -8.40 -13.21 -3.07
C ASP A 25 -7.39 -12.34 -2.31
N ASP A 26 -7.57 -12.23 -1.01
CA ASP A 26 -6.70 -11.45 -0.13
C ASP A 26 -5.24 -11.93 -0.22
N GLU A 27 -5.04 -13.24 -0.43
CA GLU A 27 -3.75 -13.90 -0.54
C GLU A 27 -2.94 -13.36 -1.73
N LYS A 28 -3.60 -12.97 -2.84
CA LYS A 28 -2.91 -12.34 -3.98
C LYS A 28 -2.36 -10.97 -3.59
N PHE A 29 -3.12 -10.18 -2.84
CA PHE A 29 -2.66 -8.87 -2.37
C PHE A 29 -1.55 -9.00 -1.34
N ILE A 30 -1.63 -9.97 -0.43
CA ILE A 30 -0.57 -10.22 0.56
C ILE A 30 0.77 -10.49 -0.13
N LYS A 31 0.79 -11.30 -1.20
CA LYS A 31 2.00 -11.54 -2.00
C LYS A 31 2.56 -10.26 -2.66
N LEU A 32 1.69 -9.33 -3.07
CA LEU A 32 2.12 -8.05 -3.64
C LEU A 32 2.80 -7.15 -2.60
N LEU A 33 2.43 -7.27 -1.31
CA LEU A 33 2.99 -6.43 -0.25
C LEU A 33 4.50 -6.64 -0.08
N ASP A 34 5.01 -7.85 -0.29
CA ASP A 34 6.45 -8.12 -0.22
C ASP A 34 7.23 -7.35 -1.31
N THR A 35 6.64 -7.23 -2.50
CA THR A 35 7.23 -6.43 -3.59
C THR A 35 7.15 -4.93 -3.27
N ILE A 36 6.04 -4.47 -2.71
CA ILE A 36 5.85 -3.06 -2.31
C ILE A 36 6.85 -2.67 -1.21
N GLU A 37 7.03 -3.52 -0.19
CA GLU A 37 8.00 -3.32 0.89
C GLU A 37 9.43 -3.21 0.34
N ARG A 38 9.87 -4.16 -0.48
CA ARG A 38 11.21 -4.17 -1.09
C ARG A 38 11.51 -2.87 -1.84
N GLU A 39 10.54 -2.34 -2.58
CA GLU A 39 10.73 -1.15 -3.41
C GLU A 39 10.41 0.17 -2.69
N SER A 40 10.11 0.15 -1.38
CA SER A 40 9.75 1.34 -0.62
C SER A 40 10.90 2.33 -0.41
N CYS A 41 12.15 1.91 -0.65
CA CYS A 41 13.33 2.77 -0.65
C CYS A 41 13.64 3.46 -1.99
N ASP A 42 12.77 3.32 -3.00
CA ASP A 42 12.93 4.03 -4.26
C ASP A 42 12.64 5.54 -4.10
N ASN A 43 13.68 6.36 -4.20
CA ASN A 43 13.57 7.81 -4.01
C ASN A 43 12.93 8.54 -5.21
N ARG A 44 12.71 7.88 -6.35
CA ARG A 44 12.10 8.51 -7.52
C ARG A 44 10.65 8.89 -7.21
N LYS A 45 10.33 10.18 -7.43
CA LYS A 45 9.09 10.81 -6.97
C LYS A 45 7.84 10.07 -7.44
N MET A 46 7.81 9.58 -8.67
CA MET A 46 6.63 8.92 -9.20
C MET A 46 6.50 7.49 -8.69
N VAL A 47 7.62 6.78 -8.53
CA VAL A 47 7.65 5.41 -7.99
C VAL A 47 7.20 5.41 -6.54
N LYS A 48 7.80 6.25 -5.66
CA LYS A 48 7.40 6.28 -4.24
C LYS A 48 5.93 6.63 -4.03
N LYS A 49 5.37 7.51 -4.88
CA LYS A 49 3.94 7.84 -4.86
C LYS A 49 3.08 6.65 -5.27
N ALA A 50 3.49 5.92 -6.30
CA ALA A 50 2.77 4.73 -6.76
C ALA A 50 2.84 3.59 -5.72
N VAL A 51 4.00 3.38 -5.10
CA VAL A 51 4.19 2.44 -3.97
C VAL A 51 3.25 2.78 -2.82
N ASN A 52 3.25 4.04 -2.35
CA ASN A 52 2.35 4.49 -1.30
C ASN A 52 0.87 4.29 -1.67
N TRP A 53 0.51 4.65 -2.91
CA TRP A 53 -0.85 4.52 -3.39
C TRP A 53 -1.32 3.06 -3.42
N ALA A 54 -0.51 2.14 -3.96
CA ALA A 54 -0.81 0.71 -3.97
C ALA A 54 -1.02 0.16 -2.55
N LEU A 55 -0.09 0.50 -1.66
CA LEU A 55 -0.12 0.05 -0.27
C LEU A 55 -1.40 0.51 0.44
N ARG A 56 -1.78 1.78 0.28
CA ARG A 56 -3.02 2.34 0.83
C ARG A 56 -4.28 1.70 0.24
N GLN A 57 -4.34 1.45 -1.07
CA GLN A 57 -5.53 0.83 -1.67
C GLN A 57 -5.71 -0.60 -1.19
N ILE A 58 -4.63 -1.39 -1.07
CA ILE A 58 -4.70 -2.74 -0.52
C ILE A 58 -5.24 -2.71 0.92
N GLY A 59 -4.72 -1.82 1.76
CA GLY A 59 -5.15 -1.70 3.16
C GLY A 59 -6.57 -1.16 3.36
N LYS A 60 -7.24 -0.67 2.32
CA LYS A 60 -8.62 -0.17 2.36
C LYS A 60 -9.66 -1.20 1.93
N ARG A 61 -9.25 -2.38 1.47
CA ARG A 61 -10.18 -3.38 0.94
C ARG A 61 -11.07 -3.97 2.03
N ASN A 62 -10.46 -4.45 3.10
CA ASN A 62 -11.13 -5.10 4.24
C ASN A 62 -10.26 -5.00 5.50
N LEU A 63 -10.79 -5.45 6.64
CA LEU A 63 -10.11 -5.33 7.93
C LEU A 63 -8.88 -6.25 8.05
N LYS A 64 -8.91 -7.45 7.47
CA LYS A 64 -7.76 -8.39 7.43
C LYS A 64 -6.57 -7.76 6.73
N LEU A 65 -6.76 -7.27 5.51
CA LEU A 65 -5.72 -6.60 4.72
C LEU A 65 -5.27 -5.29 5.38
N ASN A 66 -6.17 -4.51 5.97
CA ASN A 66 -5.79 -3.30 6.71
C ASN A 66 -4.74 -3.61 7.79
N ARG A 67 -5.01 -4.60 8.65
CA ARG A 67 -4.08 -5.02 9.72
C ARG A 67 -2.74 -5.51 9.18
N ILE A 68 -2.75 -6.30 8.11
CA ILE A 68 -1.52 -6.81 7.49
C ILE A 68 -0.70 -5.66 6.90
N VAL A 69 -1.36 -4.73 6.21
CA VAL A 69 -0.71 -3.58 5.59
C VAL A 69 -0.13 -2.64 6.65
N VAL A 70 -0.83 -2.37 7.75
CA VAL A 70 -0.30 -1.55 8.86
C VAL A 70 0.98 -2.16 9.41
N LYS A 71 1.02 -3.48 9.66
CA LYS A 71 2.26 -4.17 10.08
C LYS A 71 3.39 -4.07 9.05
N LYS A 72 3.06 -4.10 7.76
CA LYS A 72 4.04 -3.91 6.68
C LYS A 72 4.56 -2.47 6.64
N ILE A 73 3.71 -1.49 6.90
CA ILE A 73 4.14 -0.10 6.98
C ILE A 73 5.14 0.10 8.13
N GLU A 74 4.89 -0.50 9.29
CA GLU A 74 5.81 -0.43 10.43
C GLU A 74 7.19 -1.01 10.06
N LYS A 75 7.24 -2.10 9.28
CA LYS A 75 8.51 -2.62 8.74
C LYS A 75 9.17 -1.66 7.76
N ILE A 76 8.38 -1.06 6.87
CA ILE A 76 8.88 -0.06 5.90
C ILE A 76 9.50 1.13 6.64
N ASP A 77 8.86 1.62 7.71
CA ASP A 77 9.38 2.74 8.51
C ASP A 77 10.78 2.45 9.06
N ASN A 78 11.04 1.20 9.46
CA ASN A 78 12.35 0.74 9.95
C ASN A 78 13.44 0.61 8.88
N LEU A 79 13.14 0.74 7.58
CA LEU A 79 14.14 0.70 6.51
C LEU A 79 15.06 1.94 6.48
N ASN A 80 14.72 2.99 7.22
CA ASN A 80 15.56 4.19 7.42
C ASN A 80 15.99 4.91 6.12
N CYS A 81 15.12 4.96 5.11
CA CYS A 81 15.37 5.71 3.88
C CYS A 81 14.33 6.84 3.70
N LYS A 82 14.70 7.90 2.96
CA LYS A 82 13.85 9.11 2.84
C LYS A 82 12.46 8.82 2.27
N SER A 83 12.34 7.90 1.32
CA SER A 83 11.05 7.50 0.77
C SER A 83 10.26 6.63 1.73
N SER A 84 10.86 5.67 2.45
CA SER A 84 10.15 4.78 3.35
C SER A 84 9.46 5.55 4.48
N ASN A 85 10.16 6.49 5.12
CA ASN A 85 9.60 7.29 6.22
C ASN A 85 8.40 8.12 5.75
N TRP A 86 8.45 8.65 4.53
CA TRP A 86 7.34 9.39 3.94
C TRP A 86 6.15 8.48 3.62
N ILE A 87 6.41 7.31 3.02
CA ILE A 87 5.38 6.30 2.72
C ILE A 87 4.73 5.84 4.02
N ALA A 88 5.52 5.57 5.06
CA ALA A 88 5.02 5.04 6.31
C ALA A 88 4.16 6.04 7.05
N LYS A 89 4.64 7.28 7.21
CA LYS A 89 3.87 8.35 7.84
C LYS A 89 2.54 8.61 7.14
N ASP A 90 2.52 8.67 5.80
CA ASP A 90 1.27 8.89 5.06
C ASP A 90 0.34 7.68 5.14
N GLY A 91 0.87 6.47 4.98
CA GLY A 91 0.13 5.22 5.04
C GLY A 91 -0.54 4.99 6.40
N LEU A 92 0.20 5.14 7.51
CA LEU A 92 -0.33 4.98 8.87
C LEU A 92 -1.43 6.00 9.16
N ARG A 93 -1.21 7.27 8.81
CA ARG A 93 -2.21 8.33 9.00
C ARG A 93 -3.53 7.99 8.32
N GLU A 94 -3.48 7.42 7.12
CA GLU A 94 -4.68 7.10 6.37
C GLU A 94 -5.35 5.80 6.80
N LEU A 95 -4.57 4.74 7.02
CA LEU A 95 -5.11 3.41 7.33
C LEU A 95 -5.58 3.27 8.78
N ASN A 96 -5.07 4.08 9.69
CA ASN A 96 -5.54 4.17 11.09
C ASN A 96 -6.66 5.20 11.27
N ASN A 97 -7.19 5.79 10.19
CA ASN A 97 -8.30 6.74 10.29
C ASN A 97 -9.55 6.05 10.85
N GLU A 98 -10.13 6.60 11.91
CA GLU A 98 -11.29 6.03 12.60
C GLU A 98 -12.50 5.84 11.69
N LYS A 99 -12.78 6.79 10.78
CA LYS A 99 -13.90 6.70 9.83
C LYS A 99 -13.70 5.54 8.87
N LEU A 100 -12.47 5.33 8.41
CA LEU A 100 -12.12 4.18 7.57
C LEU A 100 -12.29 2.88 8.35
N LEU A 101 -11.71 2.77 9.55
CA LEU A 101 -11.78 1.56 10.36
C LEU A 101 -13.22 1.19 10.73
N LYS A 102 -14.07 2.17 11.04
CA LYS A 102 -15.50 1.96 11.29
C LYS A 102 -16.18 1.37 10.06
N LYS A 103 -15.97 1.96 8.88
CA LYS A 103 -16.52 1.46 7.60
C LYS A 103 -16.05 0.04 7.28
N LEU A 104 -14.78 -0.29 7.57
CA LEU A 104 -14.25 -1.64 7.34
C LEU A 104 -14.87 -2.67 8.30
N LYS A 105 -15.07 -2.32 9.57
CA LYS A 105 -15.75 -3.18 10.56
C LYS A 105 -17.21 -3.41 10.22
N GLU A 106 -17.92 -2.39 9.73
CA GLU A 106 -19.32 -2.51 9.28
C GLU A 106 -19.43 -3.46 8.09
N LYS A 107 -18.48 -3.41 7.14
CA LYS A 107 -18.41 -4.33 6.00
C LYS A 107 -18.14 -5.79 6.37
N GLU A 108 -17.47 -6.06 7.49
CA GLU A 108 -17.15 -7.42 7.93
C GLU A 108 -18.31 -8.09 8.69
N LYS A 109 -19.25 -7.31 9.20
CA LYS A 109 -20.43 -7.79 9.92
C LYS A 109 -21.61 -8.16 9.01
N ASN A 110 -21.55 -7.76 7.74
CA ASN A 110 -22.54 -8.02 6.70
C ASN A 110 -22.08 -9.15 5.79
#